data_AF-A0A7J4DFG9-F1
#
_entry.id   AF-A0A7J4DFG9-F1
#
_cell.length_a   1.000
_cell.length_b   1.000
_cell.length_c   1.000
_cell.angle_alpha   90.00
_cell.angle_beta   90.00
_cell.angle_gamma   90.00
#
_symmetry.space_group_name_H-M   'P 1'
#
loop_
_entity.id
_entity.type
_entity.pdbx_description
1 polymer ?
#
loop_
_entity_poly.entity_id
_entity_poly.type
_entity_poly.pdbx_seq_one_letter_code
_entity_poly.pdbx_strand_id
1 'polypeptide(L)'
;HTLWTLGFLVTFTLGGISGMFFPSMGMDVHLHETYFVVAHFHYVLVGGTVFGMFAAIYYWFPKMTGRMLDERLGVLHFLTGFIAYNAVFWPMHRLGVVGMIRRTHTYYITTADIQALPEWAADWNMQISIAAYVFFASNLILVFNMIKSLIRGEKAPADPWGGWSFEWMVSSPPPTPSFDPHNIPTLLNANEHVANEPGRLGQWFQRFMVADDAAEGGSH
;
A
#
# COMPACT_ATOMS: atom_id res chain seq x y z
N HIS A 1 8.28 6.01 1.59
CA HIS A 1 7.78 4.93 0.69
C HIS A 1 7.50 3.63 1.46
N THR A 2 8.40 3.17 2.34
CA THR A 2 8.26 1.93 3.13
C THR A 2 6.96 1.83 3.93
N LEU A 3 6.52 2.93 4.57
CA LEU A 3 5.25 2.95 5.30
C LEU A 3 4.05 2.60 4.43
N TRP A 4 4.01 3.13 3.20
CA TRP A 4 2.95 2.81 2.23
C TRP A 4 3.00 1.35 1.80
N THR A 5 4.20 0.78 1.62
CA THR A 5 4.38 -0.65 1.32
C THR A 5 3.90 -1.54 2.48
N LEU A 6 4.22 -1.18 3.73
CA LEU A 6 3.71 -1.89 4.91
C LEU A 6 2.19 -1.77 5.02
N GLY A 7 1.64 -0.58 4.79
CA GLY A 7 0.20 -0.35 4.75
C GLY A 7 -0.50 -1.15 3.64
N PHE A 8 0.13 -1.28 2.48
CA PHE A 8 -0.31 -2.16 1.39
C PHE A 8 -0.38 -3.60 1.86
N LEU A 9 0.69 -4.15 2.45
CA LEU A 9 0.70 -5.54 2.93
C LEU A 9 -0.44 -5.80 3.91
N VAL A 10 -0.65 -4.90 4.87
CA VAL A 10 -1.74 -5.03 5.86
C VAL A 10 -3.11 -4.98 5.19
N THR A 11 -3.39 -3.93 4.41
CA THR A 11 -4.72 -3.74 3.80
C THR A 11 -5.03 -4.79 2.75
N PHE A 12 -4.06 -5.18 1.92
CA PHE A 12 -4.23 -6.22 0.91
C PHE A 12 -4.45 -7.59 1.55
N THR A 13 -3.76 -7.91 2.65
CA THR A 13 -4.00 -9.14 3.41
C THR A 13 -5.42 -9.18 3.97
N LEU A 14 -5.89 -8.08 4.59
CA LEU A 14 -7.27 -7.99 5.08
C LEU A 14 -8.31 -8.12 3.95
N GLY A 15 -8.03 -7.53 2.78
CA GLY A 15 -8.84 -7.69 1.58
C GLY A 15 -8.85 -9.13 1.06
N GLY A 16 -7.70 -9.81 1.07
CA GLY A 16 -7.59 -11.22 0.72
C GLY A 16 -8.41 -12.12 1.65
N ILE A 17 -8.35 -11.85 2.96
CA ILE A 17 -9.16 -12.56 3.97
C ILE A 17 -10.65 -12.33 3.74
N SER A 18 -11.11 -11.11 3.44
CA SER A 18 -12.54 -10.91 3.11
C SER A 18 -12.93 -11.51 1.76
N GLY A 19 -11.97 -11.68 0.85
CA GLY A 19 -12.18 -12.29 -0.47
C GLY A 19 -12.48 -13.78 -0.43
N MET A 20 -11.98 -14.50 0.60
CA MET A 20 -12.14 -15.95 0.70
C MET A 20 -13.61 -16.40 0.83
N PHE A 21 -14.53 -15.48 1.17
CA PHE A 21 -15.95 -15.79 1.35
C PHE A 21 -16.72 -15.87 0.03
N PHE A 22 -16.31 -15.16 -1.02
CA PHE A 22 -17.05 -15.12 -2.29
C PHE A 22 -17.04 -16.44 -3.09
N PRO A 23 -15.99 -17.28 -3.04
CA PRO A 23 -16.03 -18.61 -3.64
C PRO A 23 -17.04 -19.57 -2.98
N SER A 24 -17.51 -19.27 -1.76
CA SER A 24 -18.49 -20.10 -1.05
C SER A 24 -19.90 -19.67 -1.43
N MET A 25 -20.64 -20.52 -2.17
CA MET A 25 -22.03 -20.21 -2.54
C MET A 25 -22.92 -19.84 -1.35
N GLY A 26 -22.76 -20.51 -0.19
CA GLY A 26 -23.58 -20.22 0.98
C GLY A 26 -23.35 -18.82 1.56
N MET A 27 -22.11 -18.33 1.51
CA MET A 27 -21.77 -16.99 1.96
C MET A 27 -22.06 -15.94 0.89
N ASP A 28 -21.81 -16.25 -0.38
CA ASP A 28 -22.05 -15.33 -1.48
C ASP A 28 -23.54 -15.00 -1.59
N VAL A 29 -24.45 -15.97 -1.47
CA VAL A 29 -25.91 -15.69 -1.47
C VAL A 29 -26.32 -14.62 -0.44
N HIS A 30 -25.68 -14.59 0.74
CA HIS A 30 -25.96 -13.60 1.78
C HIS A 30 -25.23 -12.26 1.56
N LEU A 31 -23.99 -12.29 1.07
CA LEU A 31 -23.13 -11.11 0.97
C LEU A 31 -23.19 -10.44 -0.40
N HIS A 32 -23.73 -11.12 -1.40
CA HIS A 32 -23.83 -10.63 -2.77
C HIS A 32 -24.66 -9.34 -2.84
N GLU A 33 -24.23 -8.41 -3.71
CA GLU A 33 -24.84 -7.08 -3.84
C GLU A 33 -24.92 -6.25 -2.53
N THR A 34 -24.20 -6.61 -1.47
CA THR A 34 -24.11 -5.79 -0.24
C THR A 34 -22.85 -4.92 -0.20
N TYR A 35 -22.79 -4.04 0.80
CA TYR A 35 -21.58 -3.29 1.14
C TYR A 35 -20.36 -4.18 1.43
N PHE A 36 -20.53 -5.47 1.71
CA PHE A 36 -19.42 -6.39 1.92
C PHE A 36 -18.58 -6.57 0.66
N VAL A 37 -19.22 -6.70 -0.52
CA VAL A 37 -18.54 -6.77 -1.81
C VAL A 37 -17.79 -5.47 -2.09
N VAL A 38 -18.41 -4.33 -1.77
CA VAL A 38 -17.81 -3.00 -1.95
C VAL A 38 -16.57 -2.88 -1.06
N ALA A 39 -16.68 -3.23 0.22
CA ALA A 39 -15.60 -3.19 1.18
C ALA A 39 -14.41 -4.06 0.73
N HIS A 40 -14.67 -5.33 0.39
CA HIS A 40 -13.65 -6.25 -0.10
C HIS A 40 -12.89 -5.67 -1.31
N PHE A 41 -13.61 -5.26 -2.35
CA PHE A 41 -13.00 -4.77 -3.57
C PHE A 41 -12.13 -3.54 -3.32
N HIS A 42 -12.56 -2.63 -2.45
CA HIS A 42 -11.76 -1.47 -2.10
C HIS A 42 -10.51 -1.86 -1.30
N TYR A 43 -10.61 -2.79 -0.34
CA TYR A 43 -9.43 -3.32 0.38
C TYR A 43 -8.36 -3.88 -0.57
N VAL A 44 -8.77 -4.60 -1.62
CA VAL A 44 -7.83 -5.18 -2.58
C VAL A 44 -7.35 -4.15 -3.61
N LEU A 45 -8.24 -3.37 -4.23
CA LEU A 45 -7.87 -2.43 -5.30
C LEU A 45 -7.18 -1.18 -4.75
N VAL A 46 -7.74 -0.53 -3.73
CA VAL A 46 -7.15 0.68 -3.17
C VAL A 46 -5.93 0.32 -2.34
N GLY A 47 -6.03 -0.72 -1.51
CA GLY A 47 -4.87 -1.26 -0.79
C GLY A 47 -3.76 -1.69 -1.73
N GLY A 48 -4.07 -2.42 -2.80
CA GLY A 48 -3.10 -2.90 -3.79
C GLY A 48 -2.54 -1.81 -4.70
N THR A 49 -3.41 -1.19 -5.49
CA THR A 49 -2.98 -0.29 -6.57
C THR A 49 -2.72 1.12 -6.06
N VAL A 50 -3.59 1.69 -5.22
CA VAL A 50 -3.48 3.10 -4.81
C VAL A 50 -2.36 3.29 -3.78
N PHE A 51 -2.23 2.42 -2.78
CA PHE A 51 -1.11 2.53 -1.85
C PHE A 51 0.22 2.18 -2.51
N GLY A 52 0.22 1.22 -3.46
CA GLY A 52 1.36 0.97 -4.33
C GLY A 52 1.75 2.20 -5.16
N MET A 53 0.77 2.91 -5.71
CA MET A 53 0.98 4.18 -6.42
C MET A 53 1.55 5.27 -5.50
N PHE A 54 1.06 5.40 -4.26
CA PHE A 54 1.65 6.35 -3.32
C PHE A 54 3.08 5.95 -2.96
N ALA A 55 3.35 4.67 -2.68
CA ALA A 55 4.69 4.17 -2.44
C ALA A 55 5.63 4.51 -3.61
N ALA A 56 5.15 4.29 -4.84
CA ALA A 56 5.84 4.64 -6.08
C ALA A 56 6.15 6.14 -6.19
N ILE A 57 5.17 7.01 -5.92
CA ILE A 57 5.39 8.46 -5.91
C ILE A 57 6.48 8.82 -4.90
N TYR A 58 6.39 8.36 -3.64
CA TYR A 58 7.41 8.68 -2.64
C TYR A 58 8.79 8.09 -2.97
N TYR A 59 8.86 6.99 -3.72
CA TYR A 59 10.13 6.35 -4.08
C TYR A 59 10.79 7.02 -5.29
N TRP A 60 10.04 7.28 -6.36
CA TRP A 60 10.56 7.82 -7.62
C TRP A 60 10.45 9.35 -7.77
N PHE A 61 9.76 10.05 -6.88
CA PHE A 61 9.69 11.53 -6.95
C PHE A 61 11.07 12.20 -6.94
N PRO A 62 12.04 11.80 -6.09
CA PRO A 62 13.39 12.34 -6.15
C PRO A 62 14.07 12.09 -7.50
N LYS A 63 13.77 10.95 -8.12
CA LYS A 63 14.35 10.58 -9.41
C LYS A 63 13.79 11.41 -10.56
N MET A 64 12.49 11.69 -10.54
CA MET A 64 11.83 12.48 -11.59
C MET A 64 12.13 13.98 -11.47
N THR A 65 12.27 14.51 -10.25
CA THR A 65 12.31 15.95 -10.00
C THR A 65 13.68 16.46 -9.52
N GLY A 66 14.57 15.56 -9.10
CA GLY A 66 15.83 15.91 -8.45
C GLY A 66 15.67 16.53 -7.06
N ARG A 67 14.49 16.40 -6.42
CA ARG A 67 14.19 16.99 -5.11
C ARG A 67 13.62 15.96 -4.14
N MET A 68 14.05 16.04 -2.88
CA MET A 68 13.53 15.17 -1.82
C MET A 68 12.15 15.64 -1.33
N LEU A 69 11.25 14.69 -1.10
CA LEU A 69 9.98 14.94 -0.41
C LEU A 69 10.22 15.16 1.09
N ASP A 70 9.41 16.00 1.71
CA ASP A 70 9.45 16.18 3.17
C ASP A 70 8.88 14.94 3.85
N GLU A 71 9.73 14.24 4.62
CA GLU A 71 9.37 12.99 5.30
C GLU A 71 8.31 13.21 6.37
N ARG A 72 8.30 14.35 7.06
CA ARG A 72 7.29 14.63 8.12
C ARG A 72 5.90 14.74 7.52
N LEU A 73 5.78 15.43 6.38
CA LEU A 73 4.53 15.52 5.62
C LEU A 73 4.17 14.18 4.98
N GLY A 74 5.16 13.37 4.58
CA GLY A 74 4.96 12.01 4.09
C GLY A 74 4.35 11.08 5.15
N VAL A 75 4.88 11.10 6.37
CA VAL A 75 4.36 10.35 7.52
C VAL A 75 2.95 10.83 7.88
N LEU A 76 2.72 12.16 7.91
CA LEU A 76 1.39 12.71 8.17
C LEU A 76 0.37 12.25 7.12
N HIS A 77 0.73 12.31 5.83
CA HIS A 77 -0.13 11.83 4.75
C HIS A 77 -0.43 10.33 4.91
N PHE A 78 0.58 9.51 5.23
CA PHE A 78 0.38 8.08 5.49
C PHE A 78 -0.56 7.83 6.67
N LEU A 79 -0.32 8.43 7.83
CA LEU A 79 -1.13 8.18 9.03
C LEU A 79 -2.58 8.63 8.83
N THR A 80 -2.78 9.83 8.30
CA THR A 80 -4.13 10.35 8.04
C THR A 80 -4.85 9.51 6.98
N GLY A 81 -4.19 9.20 5.86
CA GLY A 81 -4.75 8.39 4.79
C GLY A 81 -5.07 6.96 5.23
N PHE A 82 -4.13 6.29 5.91
CA PHE A 82 -4.29 4.90 6.36
C PHE A 82 -5.41 4.75 7.39
N ILE A 83 -5.49 5.65 8.38
CA ILE A 83 -6.53 5.61 9.41
C ILE A 83 -7.89 5.93 8.80
N ALA A 84 -8.00 6.99 7.99
CA ALA A 84 -9.25 7.39 7.36
C ALA A 84 -9.75 6.29 6.41
N TYR A 85 -8.85 5.70 5.62
CA TYR A 85 -9.16 4.59 4.72
C TYR A 85 -9.78 3.40 5.46
N ASN A 86 -9.16 2.93 6.55
CA ASN A 86 -9.72 1.85 7.35
C ASN A 86 -11.04 2.28 8.01
N ALA A 87 -11.16 3.52 8.45
CA ALA A 87 -12.42 4.05 9.00
C ALA A 87 -13.56 4.14 7.97
N VAL A 88 -13.27 4.19 6.67
CA VAL A 88 -14.27 4.11 5.59
C VAL A 88 -14.68 2.66 5.35
N PHE A 89 -13.73 1.78 5.04
CA PHE A 89 -14.06 0.47 4.48
C PHE A 89 -14.23 -0.62 5.53
N TRP A 90 -13.63 -0.48 6.72
CA TRP A 90 -13.84 -1.47 7.79
C TRP A 90 -15.31 -1.52 8.23
N PRO A 91 -15.98 -0.38 8.52
CA PRO A 91 -17.41 -0.39 8.84
C PRO A 91 -18.31 -0.95 7.73
N MET A 92 -17.91 -0.79 6.46
CA MET A 92 -18.68 -1.34 5.33
C MET A 92 -18.77 -2.86 5.35
N HIS A 93 -17.76 -3.58 5.86
CA HIS A 93 -17.87 -5.03 6.04
C HIS A 93 -19.00 -5.36 7.04
N ARG A 94 -19.05 -4.65 8.16
CA ARG A 94 -20.10 -4.85 9.17
C ARG A 94 -21.49 -4.52 8.62
N LEU A 95 -21.63 -3.40 7.92
CA LEU A 95 -22.90 -2.99 7.29
C LEU A 95 -23.32 -3.98 6.20
N GLY A 96 -22.36 -4.51 5.44
CA GLY A 96 -22.61 -5.53 4.44
C GLY A 96 -23.15 -6.83 5.02
N VAL A 97 -22.59 -7.31 6.14
CA VAL A 97 -23.08 -8.51 6.83
C VAL A 97 -24.51 -8.34 7.33
N VAL A 98 -24.89 -7.13 7.73
CA VAL A 98 -26.26 -6.79 8.16
C VAL A 98 -27.24 -6.64 6.99
N GLY A 99 -26.78 -6.71 5.74
CA GLY A 99 -27.62 -6.71 4.56
C GLY A 99 -27.81 -5.33 3.93
N MET A 100 -26.93 -4.37 4.22
CA MET A 100 -26.95 -3.07 3.56
C MET A 100 -26.56 -3.22 2.09
N ILE A 101 -27.55 -3.14 1.20
CA ILE A 101 -27.39 -3.32 -0.25
C ILE A 101 -26.62 -2.15 -0.88
N ARG A 102 -25.76 -2.45 -1.86
CA ARG A 102 -25.04 -1.42 -2.62
C ARG A 102 -25.96 -0.74 -3.64
N ARG A 103 -25.55 0.44 -4.13
CA ARG A 103 -26.28 1.24 -5.16
C ARG A 103 -27.64 1.77 -4.71
N THR A 104 -27.84 1.92 -3.41
CA THR A 104 -29.04 2.52 -2.82
C THR A 104 -28.72 3.91 -2.29
N HIS A 105 -29.57 4.88 -2.61
CA HIS A 105 -29.36 6.30 -2.26
C HIS A 105 -29.89 6.65 -0.86
N THR A 106 -30.89 5.93 -0.37
CA THR A 106 -31.48 6.13 0.97
C THR A 106 -31.90 4.80 1.57
N TYR A 107 -31.73 4.67 2.88
CA TYR A 107 -32.07 3.45 3.61
C TYR A 107 -33.14 3.76 4.64
N TYR A 108 -34.13 2.88 4.76
CA TYR A 108 -35.20 3.02 5.74
C TYR A 108 -34.84 2.28 7.03
N ILE A 109 -35.10 2.95 8.15
CA ILE A 109 -34.81 2.47 9.52
C ILE A 109 -36.10 1.90 10.16
N THR A 110 -37.14 1.62 9.37
CA THR A 110 -38.48 1.28 9.84
C THR A 110 -38.64 -0.21 10.15
N THR A 111 -39.03 -0.55 11.38
CA THR A 111 -39.23 -1.93 11.87
C THR A 111 -40.34 -2.74 11.19
N ALA A 112 -41.07 -2.15 10.24
CA ALA A 112 -42.20 -2.79 9.56
C ALA A 112 -41.83 -3.45 8.21
N ASP A 113 -40.66 -3.14 7.65
CA ASP A 113 -40.25 -3.64 6.33
C ASP A 113 -39.24 -4.79 6.43
N ILE A 114 -39.36 -5.77 5.54
CA ILE A 114 -38.50 -6.98 5.47
C ILE A 114 -37.01 -6.63 5.23
N GLN A 115 -36.70 -5.38 4.87
CA GLN A 115 -35.35 -4.86 4.62
C GLN A 115 -34.91 -3.78 5.61
N ALA A 116 -35.56 -3.67 6.77
CA ALA A 116 -35.22 -2.71 7.81
C ALA A 116 -33.79 -2.91 8.30
N LEU A 117 -32.95 -1.88 8.19
CA LEU A 117 -31.63 -1.88 8.82
C LEU A 117 -31.76 -1.47 10.30
N PRO A 118 -30.88 -1.99 11.18
CA PRO A 118 -30.82 -1.52 12.56
C PRO A 118 -30.56 -0.01 12.65
N GLU A 119 -31.11 0.66 13.66
CA GLU A 119 -30.96 2.12 13.83
C GLU A 119 -29.50 2.58 13.82
N TRP A 120 -28.62 1.81 14.47
CA TRP A 120 -27.18 2.09 14.51
C TRP A 120 -26.52 2.11 13.12
N ALA A 121 -27.10 1.48 12.10
CA ALA A 121 -26.52 1.46 10.75
C ALA A 121 -26.43 2.87 10.13
N ALA A 122 -27.31 3.78 10.53
CA ALA A 122 -27.25 5.18 10.12
C ALA A 122 -25.99 5.88 10.65
N ASP A 123 -25.64 5.63 11.91
CA ASP A 123 -24.46 6.22 12.56
C ASP A 123 -23.16 5.80 11.86
N TRP A 124 -23.05 4.52 11.51
CA TRP A 124 -21.88 4.03 10.76
C TRP A 124 -21.80 4.62 9.36
N ASN A 125 -22.93 4.81 8.66
CA ASN A 125 -22.92 5.47 7.35
C ASN A 125 -22.51 6.94 7.43
N MET A 126 -22.93 7.64 8.48
CA MET A 126 -22.48 9.00 8.75
C MET A 126 -20.97 9.02 8.99
N GLN A 127 -20.46 8.12 9.83
CA GLN A 127 -19.03 7.98 10.08
C GLN A 127 -18.24 7.69 8.79
N ILE A 128 -18.71 6.77 7.96
CA ILE A 128 -18.10 6.43 6.67
C ILE A 128 -18.00 7.68 5.79
N SER A 129 -19.05 8.49 5.74
CA SER A 129 -19.09 9.72 4.94
C SER A 129 -18.05 10.73 5.43
N ILE A 130 -17.96 10.94 6.75
CA ILE A 130 -16.96 11.82 7.37
C ILE A 130 -15.54 11.31 7.05
N ALA A 131 -15.30 10.00 7.26
CA ALA A 131 -14.00 9.38 6.99
C ALA A 131 -13.62 9.47 5.50
N ALA A 132 -14.57 9.39 4.58
CA ALA A 132 -14.34 9.54 3.15
C ALA A 132 -13.87 10.95 2.80
N TYR A 133 -14.47 11.99 3.39
CA TYR A 133 -13.99 13.37 3.23
C TYR A 133 -12.59 13.57 3.84
N VAL A 134 -12.30 12.94 4.97
CA VAL A 134 -10.95 13.00 5.57
C VAL A 134 -9.93 12.31 4.68
N PHE A 135 -10.26 11.15 4.10
CA PHE A 135 -9.39 10.46 3.14
C PHE A 135 -9.18 11.29 1.87
N PHE A 136 -10.21 11.98 1.38
CA PHE A 136 -10.04 12.93 0.28
C PHE A 136 -9.07 14.07 0.68
N ALA A 137 -9.25 14.64 1.87
CA ALA A 137 -8.39 15.71 2.37
C ALA A 137 -6.93 15.27 2.58
N SER A 138 -6.68 13.99 2.94
CA SER A 138 -5.30 13.50 3.09
C SER A 138 -4.53 13.56 1.78
N ASN A 139 -5.19 13.36 0.63
CA ASN A 139 -4.54 13.49 -0.67
C ASN A 139 -4.07 14.92 -0.96
N LEU A 140 -4.71 15.94 -0.37
CA LEU A 140 -4.24 17.33 -0.48
C LEU A 140 -2.89 17.53 0.24
N ILE A 141 -2.60 16.75 1.29
CA ILE A 141 -1.31 16.76 1.98
C ILE A 141 -0.20 16.27 1.03
N LEU A 142 -0.47 15.23 0.24
CA LEU A 142 0.46 14.75 -0.79
C LEU A 142 0.76 15.84 -1.81
N VAL A 143 -0.29 16.43 -2.39
CA VAL A 143 -0.16 17.48 -3.41
C VAL A 143 0.62 18.68 -2.86
N PHE A 144 0.29 19.10 -1.64
CA PHE A 144 1.01 20.16 -0.96
C PHE A 144 2.49 19.81 -0.74
N ASN A 145 2.79 18.59 -0.31
CA ASN A 145 4.18 18.13 -0.12
C ASN A 145 4.95 18.15 -1.45
N MET A 146 4.34 17.65 -2.54
CA MET A 146 4.94 17.68 -3.87
C MET A 146 5.26 19.11 -4.33
N ILE A 147 4.31 20.05 -4.21
CA ILE A 147 4.51 21.45 -4.60
C ILE A 147 5.59 22.11 -3.74
N LYS A 148 5.55 21.91 -2.41
CA LYS A 148 6.54 22.44 -1.47
C LYS A 148 7.94 21.94 -1.81
N SER A 149 8.10 20.65 -2.06
CA SER A 149 9.39 20.03 -2.37
C SER A 149 9.92 20.40 -3.76
N LEU A 150 9.05 20.64 -4.74
CA LEU A 150 9.48 21.17 -6.04
C LEU A 150 10.11 22.56 -5.92
N ILE A 151 9.52 23.43 -5.10
CA ILE A 151 9.97 24.82 -4.98
C ILE A 151 11.14 24.96 -3.99
N ARG A 152 11.11 24.24 -2.86
CA ARG A 152 12.01 24.44 -1.71
C ARG A 152 12.68 23.16 -1.19
N GLY A 153 12.46 22.01 -1.83
CA GLY A 153 13.01 20.73 -1.37
C GLY A 153 14.54 20.66 -1.49
N GLU A 154 15.15 19.82 -0.67
CA GLU A 154 16.58 19.53 -0.77
C GLU A 154 16.90 18.83 -2.09
N LYS A 155 18.11 19.07 -2.64
CA LYS A 155 18.55 18.40 -3.87
C LYS A 155 18.75 16.92 -3.59
N ALA A 156 18.13 16.08 -4.41
CA ALA A 156 18.29 14.64 -4.31
C ALA A 156 19.65 14.20 -4.87
N PRO A 157 20.39 13.31 -4.20
CA PRO A 157 21.53 12.62 -4.81
C PRO A 157 21.07 11.69 -5.95
N ALA A 158 22.04 11.16 -6.71
CA ALA A 158 21.78 10.19 -7.78
C ALA A 158 21.03 8.95 -7.26
N ASP A 159 21.46 8.46 -6.09
CA ASP A 159 20.83 7.40 -5.33
C ASP A 159 20.51 7.85 -3.89
N PRO A 160 19.28 8.29 -3.61
CA PRO A 160 18.84 8.69 -2.28
C PRO A 160 18.51 7.51 -1.36
N TRP A 161 18.34 6.30 -1.91
CA TRP A 161 17.79 5.16 -1.16
C TRP A 161 18.75 3.98 -1.02
N GLY A 162 19.91 4.00 -1.68
CA GLY A 162 20.78 2.82 -1.76
C GLY A 162 20.19 1.75 -2.68
N GLY A 163 19.56 2.17 -3.78
CA GLY A 163 18.84 1.30 -4.70
C GLY A 163 19.77 0.40 -5.52
N TRP A 164 19.23 -0.75 -5.92
CA TRP A 164 19.95 -1.85 -6.56
C TRP A 164 19.69 -1.95 -8.07
N SER A 165 18.62 -1.33 -8.54
CA SER A 165 18.21 -1.24 -9.94
C SER A 165 19.04 -0.20 -10.70
N PHE A 166 19.13 -0.37 -12.02
CA PHE A 166 19.94 0.51 -12.88
C PHE A 166 19.50 1.97 -12.90
N GLU A 167 18.24 2.24 -12.56
CA GLU A 167 17.75 3.62 -12.45
C GLU A 167 18.59 4.45 -11.47
N TRP A 168 19.10 3.85 -10.39
CA TRP A 168 19.86 4.57 -9.35
C TRP A 168 21.33 4.82 -9.71
N MET A 169 21.82 4.25 -10.81
CA MET A 169 23.19 4.53 -11.32
C MET A 169 23.30 5.88 -12.04
N VAL A 170 22.17 6.51 -12.37
CA VAL A 170 22.10 7.75 -13.14
C VAL A 170 21.86 8.96 -12.23
N SER A 171 22.14 10.19 -12.68
CA SER A 171 21.76 11.40 -11.93
C SER A 171 20.25 11.53 -11.71
N SER A 172 19.85 12.42 -10.80
CA SER A 172 18.46 12.76 -10.50
C SER A 172 18.25 14.27 -10.72
N PRO A 173 17.48 14.71 -11.75
CA PRO A 173 16.82 13.91 -12.79
C PRO A 173 17.82 13.25 -13.78
N PRO A 174 17.39 12.19 -14.50
CA PRO A 174 18.24 11.52 -15.48
C PRO A 174 18.51 12.43 -16.70
N PRO A 175 19.71 12.38 -17.29
CA PRO A 175 20.03 13.08 -18.53
C PRO A 175 19.31 12.42 -19.71
N THR A 176 19.21 13.12 -20.84
CA THR A 176 18.75 12.55 -22.11
C THR A 176 19.93 12.53 -23.08
N PRO A 177 20.44 11.35 -23.50
CA PRO A 177 20.03 9.98 -23.11
C PRO A 177 20.46 9.59 -21.68
N SER A 178 19.73 8.65 -21.05
CA SER A 178 19.96 8.25 -19.65
C SER A 178 21.29 7.55 -19.41
N PHE A 179 21.77 6.80 -20.39
CA PHE A 179 23.08 6.14 -20.36
C PHE A 179 23.90 6.57 -21.57
N ASP A 180 25.21 6.57 -21.41
CA ASP A 180 26.15 6.80 -22.51
C ASP A 180 26.05 5.63 -23.51
N PRO A 181 25.70 5.86 -24.79
CA PRO A 181 25.65 4.81 -25.81
C PRO A 181 26.98 4.07 -26.01
N HIS A 182 28.11 4.68 -25.64
CA HIS A 182 29.43 4.07 -25.73
C HIS A 182 29.85 3.30 -24.46
N ASN A 183 29.11 3.46 -23.35
CA ASN A 183 29.40 2.81 -22.08
C ASN A 183 28.10 2.38 -21.36
N ILE A 184 27.42 1.40 -21.96
CA ILE A 184 26.15 0.87 -21.43
C ILE A 184 26.48 -0.11 -20.28
N PRO A 185 25.86 0.03 -19.09
CA PRO A 185 26.09 -0.90 -17.99
C PRO A 185 25.57 -2.29 -18.33
N THR A 186 26.38 -3.31 -18.08
CA THR A 186 26.02 -4.72 -18.28
C THR A 186 25.61 -5.36 -16.95
N LEU A 187 24.45 -6.03 -16.94
CA LEU A 187 24.00 -6.78 -15.77
C LEU A 187 24.77 -8.10 -15.71
N LEU A 188 25.76 -8.19 -14.83
CA LEU A 188 26.57 -9.41 -14.67
C LEU A 188 25.90 -10.43 -13.76
N ASN A 189 25.20 -9.98 -12.73
CA ASN A 189 24.46 -10.80 -11.78
C ASN A 189 23.10 -10.16 -11.53
N ALA A 190 22.08 -10.96 -11.19
CA ALA A 190 20.76 -10.46 -10.76
C ALA A 190 20.78 -9.73 -9.40
N ASN A 191 21.97 -9.34 -8.93
CA ASN A 191 22.25 -8.72 -7.64
C ASN A 191 21.57 -9.46 -6.47
N GLU A 192 22.17 -10.57 -6.04
CA GLU A 192 22.25 -10.90 -4.61
C GLU A 192 23.19 -9.88 -3.94
N HIS A 193 22.81 -8.61 -3.93
CA HIS A 193 23.67 -7.62 -3.29
C HIS A 193 23.55 -7.77 -1.78
N VAL A 194 24.70 -8.14 -1.21
CA VAL A 194 25.14 -8.08 0.19
C VAL A 194 25.04 -6.63 0.70
N ALA A 195 23.82 -6.08 0.75
CA ALA A 195 23.51 -4.82 1.41
C ALA A 195 23.11 -5.02 2.88
N ASN A 196 22.98 -6.28 3.31
CA ASN A 196 23.05 -6.71 4.68
C ASN A 196 23.91 -7.98 4.71
N GLU A 197 25.21 -7.88 5.02
CA GLU A 197 25.75 -8.98 5.81
C GLU A 197 24.82 -9.09 7.03
N PRO A 198 24.25 -10.26 7.32
CA PRO A 198 23.38 -10.37 8.46
C PRO A 198 24.21 -9.93 9.66
N GLY A 199 23.67 -9.03 10.50
CA GLY A 199 24.28 -8.75 11.79
C GLY A 199 24.50 -10.08 12.54
N ARG A 200 25.32 -10.11 13.59
CA ARG A 200 25.65 -11.36 14.31
C ARG A 200 24.43 -12.24 14.63
N LEU A 201 23.28 -11.62 14.87
CA LEU A 201 21.99 -12.27 15.10
C LEU A 201 21.37 -12.91 13.84
N GLY A 202 21.49 -12.29 12.67
CA GLY A 202 21.04 -12.85 11.40
C GLY A 202 21.93 -14.01 10.93
N GLN A 203 23.25 -13.95 11.18
CA GLN A 203 24.17 -15.04 10.87
C GLN A 203 23.88 -16.25 11.78
N TRP A 204 23.61 -15.97 13.06
CA TRP A 204 23.16 -16.98 14.02
C TRP A 204 21.84 -17.62 13.59
N PHE A 205 20.87 -16.85 13.09
CA PHE A 205 19.58 -17.36 12.64
C PHE A 205 19.69 -18.18 11.34
N GLN A 206 20.49 -17.72 10.37
CA GLN A 206 20.75 -18.46 9.13
C GLN A 206 21.40 -19.82 9.36
N ARG A 207 22.25 -19.94 10.38
CA ARG A 207 22.85 -21.22 10.79
C ARG A 207 21.82 -22.28 11.20
N PHE A 208 20.61 -21.88 11.60
CA PHE A 208 19.51 -22.82 11.86
C PHE A 208 18.65 -23.12 10.64
N MET A 209 18.69 -22.25 9.62
CA MET A 209 17.84 -22.37 8.43
C MET A 209 18.51 -23.13 7.29
N VAL A 210 19.84 -23.17 7.24
CA VAL A 210 20.60 -23.92 6.24
C VAL A 210 21.25 -25.10 6.96
N ALA A 211 20.92 -26.33 6.55
CA ALA A 211 21.64 -27.51 7.01
C ALA A 211 23.07 -27.46 6.44
N ASP A 212 24.08 -27.74 7.26
CA ASP A 212 25.46 -27.85 6.81
C ASP A 212 25.55 -28.97 5.76
N ASP A 213 25.69 -28.63 4.48
CA ASP A 213 26.12 -29.54 3.41
C ASP A 213 27.62 -29.86 3.56
N ALA A 214 28.03 -30.28 4.75
CA ALA A 214 29.35 -30.77 5.09
C ALA A 214 29.29 -32.30 5.21
N ALA A 215 28.95 -32.99 4.11
CA ALA A 215 29.03 -34.44 4.04
C ALA A 215 29.38 -35.02 2.65
N GLU A 216 29.81 -34.23 1.67
CA GLU A 216 30.36 -34.79 0.42
C GLU A 216 31.57 -33.97 -0.06
N GLY A 217 32.77 -34.44 0.29
CA GLY A 217 34.01 -33.82 -0.17
C GLY A 217 35.23 -34.18 0.67
N GLY A 218 35.39 -35.45 1.05
CA GLY A 218 36.51 -35.90 1.87
C GLY A 218 36.93 -37.34 1.60
N SER A 219 38.01 -37.48 0.84
CA SER A 219 38.90 -38.65 0.65
C SER A 219 38.48 -39.79 -0.31
N HIS A 220 39.43 -40.04 -1.25
CA HIS A 220 39.61 -41.13 -2.21
C HIS A 220 38.90 -41.05 -3.57
#